data_AF-A0AAD9JV08-F1
#
_entry.id   AF-A0AAD9JV08-F1
#
_cell.length_a   1.000
_cell.length_b   1.000
_cell.length_c   1.000
_cell.angle_alpha   90.00
_cell.angle_beta   90.00
_cell.angle_gamma   90.00
#
_symmetry.space_group_name_H-M   'P 1'
#
loop_
_entity.id
_entity.type
_entity.pdbx_description
1 polymer ?
#
loop_
_entity_poly.entity_id
_entity_poly.type
_entity_poly.pdbx_seq_one_letter_code
_entity_poly.pdbx_strand_id
1 'polypeptide(L)'
;MERFRWYLAAVEEEGSEDKKKPILLTVAGAEAQELFRTFTYEPAKAAVGNQPAVPAETAEQFNTVVRKFTEFCVPRKNVIYERYVFHTRVQGERETIDRHSHVNLGRCKIA
;
A
#
# COMPACT_ATOMS: atom_id res chain seq x y z
N MET A 1 -1.48 -3.95 -5.14
CA MET A 1 -1.70 -3.09 -6.32
C MET A 1 -0.88 -3.49 -7.55
N GLU A 2 0.22 -4.26 -7.42
CA GLU A 2 1.05 -4.67 -8.58
C GLU A 2 0.31 -5.48 -9.64
N ARG A 3 -0.58 -6.40 -9.24
CA ARG A 3 -1.43 -7.16 -10.18
C ARG A 3 -2.26 -6.26 -11.11
N PHE A 4 -2.73 -5.12 -10.61
CA PHE A 4 -3.47 -4.16 -11.42
C PHE A 4 -2.57 -3.44 -12.44
N ARG A 5 -1.31 -3.19 -12.10
CA ARG A 5 -0.34 -2.64 -13.06
C ARG A 5 -0.04 -3.61 -14.19
N TRP A 6 0.11 -4.91 -13.88
CA TRP A 6 0.28 -5.94 -14.91
C TRP A 6 -0.95 -6.07 -15.80
N TYR A 7 -2.15 -5.96 -15.22
CA TYR A 7 -3.39 -5.92 -15.99
C TYR A 7 -3.42 -4.75 -16.98
N LEU A 8 -3.11 -3.54 -16.53
CA LEU A 8 -3.04 -2.37 -17.43
C LEU A 8 -1.97 -2.53 -18.53
N ALA A 9 -0.81 -3.08 -18.18
CA ALA A 9 0.25 -3.34 -19.14
C ALA A 9 -0.16 -4.39 -20.20
N ALA A 10 -0.89 -5.43 -19.79
CA ALA A 10 -1.37 -6.49 -20.68
C ALA A 10 -2.51 -6.03 -21.59
N VAL A 11 -3.31 -5.04 -21.16
CA VAL A 11 -4.42 -4.48 -21.94
C VAL A 11 -3.93 -3.46 -22.99
N GLU A 12 -2.63 -3.11 -23.00
CA GLU A 12 -2.05 -2.03 -23.82
C GLU A 12 -2.77 -0.67 -23.64
N GLU A 13 -3.56 -0.51 -22.57
CA GLU A 13 -4.10 0.78 -22.20
C GLU A 13 -3.03 1.56 -21.41
N GLU A 14 -2.13 2.21 -22.15
CA GLU A 14 -1.47 3.44 -21.70
C GLU A 14 -2.44 4.64 -21.72
N GLY A 15 -3.73 4.40 -21.50
CA GLY A 15 -4.74 5.45 -21.47
C GLY A 15 -4.36 6.56 -20.48
N SER A 16 -4.81 7.78 -20.79
CA SER A 16 -4.78 8.94 -19.89
C SER A 16 -5.12 8.50 -18.45
N GLU A 17 -4.52 9.16 -17.45
CA GLU A 17 -4.81 8.87 -16.03
C GLU A 17 -6.33 8.82 -15.74
N ASP A 18 -7.10 9.56 -16.54
CA ASP A 18 -8.56 9.60 -16.57
C ASP A 18 -9.24 8.24 -16.73
N LYS A 19 -8.64 7.28 -17.44
CA LYS A 19 -9.20 5.94 -17.65
C LYS A 19 -8.76 4.92 -16.60
N LYS A 20 -7.53 5.05 -16.12
CA LYS A 20 -6.92 4.12 -15.14
C LYS A 20 -7.69 4.13 -13.81
N LYS A 21 -8.14 5.29 -13.36
CA LYS A 21 -8.91 5.45 -12.12
C LYS A 21 -10.30 4.77 -12.17
N PRO A 22 -11.17 5.05 -13.16
CA PRO A 22 -12.43 4.33 -13.31
C PRO A 22 -12.26 2.81 -13.37
N ILE A 23 -11.30 2.31 -14.15
CA ILE A 23 -11.05 0.87 -14.27
C ILE A 23 -10.68 0.28 -12.90
N LEU A 24 -9.83 0.96 -12.13
CA LEU A 24 -9.49 0.53 -10.77
C LEU A 24 -10.73 0.44 -9.87
N LEU A 25 -11.58 1.47 -9.88
CA LEU A 25 -12.78 1.52 -9.05
C LEU A 25 -13.86 0.52 -9.50
N THR A 26 -13.92 0.18 -10.79
CA THR A 26 -14.81 -0.86 -11.31
C THR A 26 -14.33 -2.24 -10.86
N VAL A 27 -13.04 -2.53 -10.98
CA VAL A 27 -12.46 -3.82 -10.58
C VAL A 27 -12.47 -4.01 -9.06
N ALA A 28 -12.29 -2.93 -8.29
CA ALA A 28 -12.25 -2.98 -6.83
C ALA A 28 -13.64 -3.13 -6.17
N GLY A 29 -14.73 -2.83 -6.88
CA GLY A 29 -16.11 -3.02 -6.40
C GLY A 29 -16.67 -1.86 -5.58
N ALA A 30 -17.93 -2.01 -5.14
CA ALA A 30 -18.72 -0.95 -4.52
C ALA A 30 -18.13 -0.43 -3.18
N GLU A 31 -17.62 -1.32 -2.34
CA GLU A 31 -16.99 -0.95 -1.06
C GLU A 31 -15.77 -0.04 -1.26
N ALA A 32 -14.95 -0.34 -2.28
CA ALA A 32 -13.80 0.48 -2.62
C ALA A 32 -14.20 1.87 -3.14
N GLN A 33 -15.34 1.97 -3.83
CA GLN A 33 -15.88 3.26 -4.29
C GLN A 33 -16.37 4.12 -3.13
N GLU A 34 -17.00 3.52 -2.12
CA GLU A 34 -17.37 4.22 -0.90
C GLU A 34 -16.13 4.69 -0.15
N LEU A 35 -15.14 3.81 0.02
CA LEU A 35 -13.87 4.17 0.64
C LEU A 35 -13.17 5.32 -0.10
N PHE A 36 -13.15 5.28 -1.43
CA PHE A 36 -12.57 6.35 -2.24
C PHE A 36 -13.19 7.72 -1.95
N ARG A 37 -14.50 7.77 -1.72
CA ARG A 37 -15.21 9.03 -1.36
C ARG A 37 -14.81 9.56 0.02
N THR A 38 -14.30 8.71 0.91
CA THR A 38 -13.86 9.11 2.26
C THR A 38 -12.42 9.62 2.31
N PHE A 39 -11.64 9.47 1.23
CA PHE A 39 -10.24 9.88 1.24
C PHE A 39 -10.08 11.39 1.35
N THR A 40 -9.21 11.80 2.26
CA THR A 40 -8.77 13.18 2.42
C THR A 40 -7.45 13.41 1.67
N TYR A 41 -7.39 14.52 0.95
CA TYR A 41 -6.26 14.93 0.14
C TYR A 41 -5.62 16.18 0.74
N GLU A 42 -4.29 16.17 0.85
CA GLU A 42 -3.55 17.28 1.45
C GLU A 42 -3.35 18.41 0.43
N PRO A 43 -3.55 19.69 0.85
CA PRO A 43 -3.25 20.84 -0.01
C PRO A 43 -1.75 20.97 -0.25
N ALA A 44 -1.38 21.72 -1.30
CA ALA A 44 0.03 22.01 -1.61
C ALA A 44 0.75 22.61 -0.39
N LYS A 45 1.91 22.04 -0.04
CA LYS A 45 2.77 22.55 1.04
C LYS A 45 3.93 23.31 0.41
N ALA A 46 4.01 24.60 0.71
CA ALA A 46 5.14 25.43 0.29
C ALA A 46 6.45 24.87 0.86
N ALA A 47 7.57 25.11 0.18
CA ALA A 47 8.88 24.77 0.70
C ALA A 47 9.12 25.50 2.02
N VAL A 48 9.27 24.75 3.11
CA VAL A 48 9.64 25.29 4.42
C VAL A 48 11.06 24.82 4.74
N GLY A 49 12.02 25.76 4.71
CA GLY A 49 13.43 25.47 4.95
C GLY A 49 14.05 24.56 3.87
N ASN A 50 14.73 23.48 4.29
CA ASN A 50 15.33 22.48 3.39
C ASN A 50 14.33 21.43 2.84
N GLN A 51 13.03 21.56 3.13
CA GLN A 51 12.03 20.61 2.64
C GLN A 51 11.53 21.05 1.26
N PRO A 52 11.58 20.16 0.25
CA PRO A 52 11.08 20.48 -1.09
C PRO A 52 9.58 20.77 -1.06
N ALA A 53 9.11 21.65 -1.95
CA ALA A 53 7.69 21.92 -2.11
C ALA A 53 6.95 20.64 -2.49
N VAL A 54 5.89 20.31 -1.75
CA VAL A 54 5.06 19.13 -2.03
C VAL A 54 3.85 19.59 -2.85
N PRO A 55 3.66 19.08 -4.08
CA PRO A 55 2.50 19.43 -4.89
C PRO A 55 1.20 18.97 -4.21
N ALA A 56 0.09 19.65 -4.52
CA ALA A 56 -1.22 19.28 -4.00
C ALA A 56 -1.58 17.85 -4.43
N GLU A 57 -2.09 17.07 -3.48
CA GLU A 57 -2.68 15.77 -3.76
C GLU A 57 -4.08 15.99 -4.33
N THR A 58 -4.39 15.39 -5.47
CA THR A 58 -5.76 15.42 -6.04
C THR A 58 -6.28 14.02 -6.29
N ALA A 59 -7.61 13.88 -6.20
CA ALA A 59 -8.35 12.66 -6.52
C ALA A 59 -8.27 12.25 -8.01
N GLU A 60 -7.75 13.15 -8.84
CA GLU A 60 -7.52 12.94 -10.28
C GLU A 60 -6.23 12.18 -10.55
N GLN A 61 -5.20 12.41 -9.72
CA GLN A 61 -3.90 11.77 -9.86
C GLN A 61 -3.99 10.30 -9.50
N PHE A 62 -3.83 9.43 -10.49
CA PHE A 62 -3.94 7.98 -10.30
C PHE A 62 -2.98 7.46 -9.22
N ASN A 63 -1.74 7.97 -9.20
CA ASN A 63 -0.73 7.57 -8.22
C ASN A 63 -1.12 7.93 -6.78
N THR A 64 -1.76 9.08 -6.58
CA THR A 64 -2.24 9.53 -5.26
C THR A 64 -3.33 8.59 -4.75
N VAL A 65 -4.28 8.22 -5.61
CA VAL A 65 -5.36 7.28 -5.29
C VAL A 65 -4.79 5.90 -4.92
N VAL A 66 -3.88 5.37 -5.73
CA VAL A 66 -3.24 4.07 -5.46
C VAL A 66 -2.49 4.06 -4.13
N ARG A 67 -1.80 5.15 -3.79
CA ARG A 67 -1.11 5.26 -2.50
C ARG A 67 -2.08 5.26 -1.33
N LYS A 68 -3.16 6.06 -1.36
CA LYS A 68 -4.17 6.10 -0.28
C LYS A 68 -4.83 4.73 -0.08
N PHE A 69 -5.18 4.04 -1.16
CA PHE A 69 -5.67 2.65 -1.05
C PHE A 69 -4.62 1.72 -0.45
N THR A 70 -3.35 1.86 -0.84
CA THR A 70 -2.28 1.02 -0.27
C THR A 70 -2.09 1.30 1.22
N GLU A 71 -2.08 2.56 1.64
CA GLU A 71 -2.00 2.96 3.05
C GLU A 71 -3.19 2.43 3.86
N PHE A 72 -4.40 2.48 3.30
CA PHE A 72 -5.59 1.96 3.95
C PHE A 72 -5.58 0.43 4.05
N CYS A 73 -5.22 -0.26 2.98
CA CYS A 73 -5.21 -1.72 2.93
C CYS A 73 -4.00 -2.35 3.65
N VAL A 74 -2.93 -1.58 3.91
CA VAL A 74 -1.82 -2.04 4.74
C VAL A 74 -2.27 -1.99 6.20
N PRO A 75 -2.40 -3.14 6.88
CA PRO A 75 -2.76 -3.13 8.29
C PRO A 75 -1.70 -2.36 9.07
N ARG A 76 -2.13 -1.48 10.00
CA ARG A 76 -1.23 -0.78 10.91
C ARG A 76 -0.57 -1.81 11.82
N LYS A 77 0.69 -2.13 11.56
CA LYS A 77 1.46 -3.11 12.32
C LYS A 77 2.14 -2.44 13.50
N ASN A 78 1.97 -3.01 14.69
CA ASN A 78 2.77 -2.64 15.84
C ASN A 78 4.04 -3.48 15.86
N VAL A 79 5.16 -2.84 15.52
CA VAL A 79 6.49 -3.49 15.47
C VAL A 79 6.88 -4.10 16.81
N ILE A 80 6.52 -3.46 17.93
CA ILE A 80 6.83 -3.97 19.28
C ILE A 80 6.06 -5.28 19.53
N TYR A 81 4.78 -5.30 19.16
CA TYR A 81 3.94 -6.49 19.28
C TYR A 81 4.44 -7.62 18.37
N GLU A 82 4.74 -7.35 17.10
CA GLU A 82 5.28 -8.37 16.19
C GLU A 82 6.63 -8.93 16.69
N ARG A 83 7.50 -8.08 17.24
CA ARG A 83 8.77 -8.52 17.84
C ARG A 83 8.56 -9.39 19.09
N TYR A 84 7.62 -9.01 19.96
CA TYR A 84 7.25 -9.83 21.11
C TYR A 84 6.71 -11.20 20.68
N VAL A 85 5.80 -11.24 19.71
CA VAL A 85 5.26 -12.49 19.17
C VAL A 85 6.36 -13.37 18.57
N PHE A 86 7.34 -12.78 17.88
CA PHE A 86 8.48 -13.53 17.36
C PHE A 86 9.36 -14.10 18.48
N HIS A 87 9.73 -13.30 19.48
CA HIS A 87 10.59 -13.74 20.58
C HIS A 87 9.92 -14.73 21.53
N THR A 88 8.59 -14.77 21.58
CA THR A 88 7.84 -15.73 22.41
C THR A 88 7.46 -17.01 21.65
N ARG A 89 7.71 -17.06 20.34
CA ARG A 89 7.42 -18.23 19.51
C ARG A 89 8.50 -19.29 19.70
N VAL A 90 8.07 -20.54 19.90
CA VAL A 90 8.93 -21.73 19.88
C VAL A 90 8.79 -22.42 18.52
N GLN A 91 9.89 -22.91 17.97
CA GLN A 91 9.88 -23.69 16.73
C GLN A 91 9.05 -24.97 16.93
N GLY A 92 8.10 -25.22 16.02
CA GLY A 92 7.28 -26.43 16.08
C GLY A 92 8.11 -27.68 15.78
N GLU A 93 7.72 -28.84 16.32
CA GLU A 93 8.46 -30.12 16.19
C GLU A 93 8.76 -30.54 14.74
N ARG A 94 7.93 -30.10 13.78
CA ARG A 94 8.10 -30.37 12.33
C ARG A 94 8.34 -29.11 11.51
N GLU A 95 8.55 -27.98 12.16
CA GLU A 95 8.89 -26.74 11.48
C GLU A 95 10.39 -26.79 11.13
N THR A 96 10.73 -26.62 9.87
CA THR A 96 12.13 -26.45 9.44
C THR A 96 12.67 -25.11 9.94
N ILE A 97 13.98 -25.04 10.21
CA ILE A 97 14.65 -23.79 10.61
C ILE A 97 14.35 -22.65 9.62
N ASP A 98 14.38 -22.97 8.32
CA ASP A 98 14.10 -22.01 7.25
C ASP A 98 12.69 -21.41 7.38
N ARG A 99 11.67 -22.26 7.53
CA ARG A 99 10.30 -21.80 7.80
C ARG A 99 10.19 -21.01 9.11
N HIS A 100 10.88 -21.41 10.17
CA HIS A 100 10.84 -20.69 11.45
C HIS A 100 11.38 -19.26 11.34
N SER A 101 12.50 -19.08 10.62
CA SER A 101 13.11 -17.77 10.39
C SER A 101 12.34 -16.93 9.36
N HIS A 102 11.81 -17.54 8.29
CA HIS A 102 11.09 -16.85 7.22
C HIS A 102 9.69 -16.36 7.60
N VAL A 103 9.08 -16.91 8.67
CA VAL A 103 7.76 -16.46 9.13
C VAL A 103 7.76 -14.96 9.50
N ASN A 104 8.92 -14.34 9.75
CA ASN A 104 9.02 -12.90 10.06
C ASN A 104 10.12 -12.11 9.32
N LEU A 105 11.03 -12.74 8.56
CA LEU A 105 12.08 -12.02 7.80
C LEU A 105 11.53 -11.12 6.68
N GLY A 106 10.30 -11.32 6.21
CA GLY A 106 9.61 -10.39 5.31
C GLY A 106 8.96 -9.18 6.01
N ARG A 107 8.99 -9.10 7.35
CA ARG A 107 8.21 -8.12 8.14
C ARG A 107 8.98 -7.38 9.22
N CYS A 108 10.08 -7.94 9.73
CA CYS A 108 11.00 -7.23 10.62
C CYS A 108 12.40 -7.34 10.02
N LYS A 109 12.90 -6.25 9.43
CA LYS A 109 14.34 -6.16 9.13
C LYS A 109 15.05 -6.17 10.48
N ILE A 110 15.66 -7.29 10.81
CA ILE A 110 16.63 -7.38 11.89
C ILE A 110 17.82 -6.54 11.39
N ALA A 111 18.06 -5.43 12.06
CA ALA A 111 19.21 -4.57 11.83
C ALA A 111 20.50 -5.31 12.24
#